data_AF-A0A4P9X5F3-F1
#
_entry.id   AF-A0A4P9X5F3-F1
#
_cell.length_a   1.000
_cell.length_b   1.000
_cell.length_c   1.000
_cell.angle_alpha   90.00
_cell.angle_beta   90.00
_cell.angle_gamma   90.00
#
_symmetry.space_group_name_H-M   'P 1'
#
loop_
_entity.id
_entity.type
_entity.pdbx_description
1 polymer ?
#
loop_
_entity_poly.entity_id
_entity_poly.type
_entity_poly.pdbx_seq_one_letter_code
_entity_poly.pdbx_strand_id
1 'polypeptide(L)'
;MTMPTWYTSVEGNARRRGGGPSRRVVELLAAVLFVVLVAGAWSAGLLSSSRIGITPDGPDADVDTVADAGRATDGADGAGRPRVVVSMSTFAGRVQDANATIASLVDQDYPLDAIYLHVPPAIERLNISGTLTESDSAVLKFWDGRVSVRRPVDLGPTTKLIGALYAERDPNTIVITVDDDVVYRPDMVRGLVESMTARPKMLSTYGC
;
A
#
# COMPACT_ATOMS: atom_id res chain seq x y z
N MET A 1 45.63 6.15 -66.21
CA MET A 1 46.75 5.24 -66.50
C MET A 1 47.44 4.87 -65.17
N THR A 2 47.78 3.59 -65.01
CA THR A 2 48.87 3.05 -64.16
C THR A 2 49.11 3.59 -62.73
N MET A 3 48.63 2.79 -61.76
CA MET A 3 49.24 2.47 -60.45
C MET A 3 50.69 1.94 -60.56
N PRO A 4 51.38 1.51 -59.47
CA PRO A 4 51.48 2.05 -58.09
C PRO A 4 52.95 2.07 -57.58
N THR A 5 53.18 2.47 -56.32
CA THR A 5 54.44 2.19 -55.59
C THR A 5 54.20 1.13 -54.50
N TRP A 6 55.10 0.16 -54.38
CA TRP A 6 55.02 -0.97 -53.44
C TRP A 6 56.11 -0.92 -52.33
N TYR A 7 55.90 -1.74 -51.29
CA TYR A 7 56.90 -2.65 -50.69
C TYR A 7 57.39 -2.39 -49.22
N THR A 8 56.78 -3.11 -48.26
CA THR A 8 57.41 -3.78 -47.07
C THR A 8 58.03 -2.97 -45.91
N SER A 9 58.30 -3.51 -44.69
CA SER A 9 57.96 -4.80 -44.03
C SER A 9 57.99 -4.66 -42.49
N VAL A 10 57.17 -5.46 -41.82
CA VAL A 10 57.29 -6.09 -40.48
C VAL A 10 58.31 -5.54 -39.47
N GLU A 11 57.79 -5.04 -38.33
CA GLU A 11 58.14 -5.39 -36.94
C GLU A 11 57.08 -4.71 -36.04
N GLY A 12 56.55 -5.25 -34.95
CA GLY A 12 56.97 -6.37 -34.12
C GLY A 12 56.79 -6.03 -32.64
N ASN A 13 55.56 -5.90 -32.13
CA ASN A 13 55.34 -5.67 -30.69
C ASN A 13 54.06 -6.33 -30.14
N ALA A 14 54.20 -7.56 -29.66
CA ALA A 14 53.14 -8.26 -28.96
C ALA A 14 53.03 -7.77 -27.50
N ARG A 15 51.96 -7.03 -27.17
CA ARG A 15 51.58 -6.75 -25.78
C ARG A 15 50.22 -7.35 -25.41
N ARG A 16 50.31 -8.60 -24.95
CA ARG A 16 49.48 -9.26 -23.92
C ARG A 16 48.07 -8.67 -23.71
N ARG A 17 47.07 -9.24 -24.37
CA ARG A 17 45.69 -9.20 -23.86
C ARG A 17 45.61 -10.10 -22.62
N GLY A 18 45.41 -9.50 -21.44
CA GLY A 18 45.09 -10.26 -20.24
C GLY A 18 43.75 -10.98 -20.42
N GLY A 19 43.75 -12.30 -20.24
CA GLY A 19 42.52 -13.10 -20.33
C GLY A 19 41.64 -12.84 -19.12
N GLY A 20 40.63 -11.97 -19.26
CA GLY A 20 39.52 -11.91 -18.31
C GLY A 20 38.75 -13.25 -18.28
N PRO A 21 38.14 -13.63 -17.15
CA PRO A 21 37.36 -14.86 -17.06
C PRO A 21 36.28 -14.90 -18.14
N SER A 22 36.08 -16.06 -18.76
CA SER A 22 35.06 -16.23 -19.81
C SER A 22 33.67 -15.90 -19.24
N ARG A 23 32.74 -15.40 -20.08
CA ARG A 23 31.40 -14.97 -19.62
C ARG A 23 30.69 -16.02 -18.74
N ARG A 24 30.83 -17.30 -19.08
CA ARG A 24 30.30 -18.43 -18.31
C ARG A 24 30.84 -18.54 -16.88
N VAL A 25 32.10 -18.15 -16.64
CA VAL A 25 32.70 -18.11 -15.28
C VAL A 25 32.14 -16.96 -14.47
N VAL A 26 31.90 -15.80 -15.10
CA VAL A 26 31.25 -14.65 -14.44
C VAL A 26 29.79 -14.96 -14.10
N GLU A 27 29.05 -15.60 -15.01
CA GLU A 27 27.68 -16.06 -14.80
C GLU A 27 27.57 -17.09 -13.67
N LEU A 28 28.49 -18.08 -13.63
CA LEU A 28 28.56 -19.07 -12.55
C LEU A 28 28.84 -18.43 -11.18
N LEU A 29 29.79 -17.48 -11.11
CA LEU A 29 30.11 -16.77 -9.86
C LEU A 29 28.93 -15.91 -9.38
N ALA A 30 28.24 -15.22 -10.29
CA ALA A 30 27.04 -14.45 -9.96
C ALA A 30 25.89 -15.32 -9.44
N ALA A 31 25.65 -16.48 -10.08
CA ALA A 31 24.63 -17.43 -9.65
C ALA A 31 24.91 -18.02 -8.26
N VAL A 32 26.17 -18.38 -7.98
CA VAL A 32 26.58 -18.87 -6.65
C VAL A 32 26.42 -17.77 -5.60
N LEU A 33 26.80 -16.53 -5.89
CA LEU A 33 26.64 -15.40 -4.97
C LEU A 33 25.16 -15.14 -4.63
N PHE A 34 24.27 -15.22 -5.63
CA PHE A 34 22.83 -15.06 -5.45
C PHE A 34 22.24 -16.17 -4.54
N VAL A 35 22.62 -17.43 -4.76
CA VAL A 35 22.17 -18.55 -3.91
C VAL A 35 22.68 -18.39 -2.47
N VAL A 36 23.93 -17.95 -2.26
CA VAL A 36 24.47 -17.71 -0.91
C VAL A 36 23.76 -16.56 -0.20
N LEU A 37 23.42 -15.47 -0.89
CA LEU A 37 22.67 -14.35 -0.31
C LEU A 37 21.23 -14.74 0.05
N VAL A 38 20.55 -15.49 -0.82
CA VAL A 38 19.19 -15.99 -0.54
C VAL A 38 19.20 -17.00 0.61
N ALA A 39 20.15 -17.95 0.65
CA ALA A 39 20.25 -18.91 1.75
C ALA A 39 20.62 -18.23 3.08
N GLY A 40 21.58 -17.30 3.05
CA GLY A 40 22.04 -16.55 4.23
C GLY A 40 20.94 -15.72 4.90
N ALA A 41 20.07 -15.09 4.09
CA ALA A 41 18.93 -14.32 4.57
C ALA A 41 17.89 -15.17 5.33
N TRP A 42 17.75 -16.46 5.01
CA TRP A 42 16.82 -17.36 5.72
C TRP A 42 17.42 -17.97 7.00
N SER A 43 18.75 -18.11 7.09
CA SER A 43 19.42 -18.55 8.32
C SER A 43 19.50 -17.50 9.43
N ALA A 44 19.26 -16.21 9.13
CA ALA A 44 19.25 -15.13 10.12
C ALA A 44 17.85 -14.77 10.67
N GLY A 45 16.78 -15.34 10.08
CA GLY A 45 15.39 -15.05 10.47
C GLY A 45 14.80 -15.94 11.57
N LEU A 46 15.44 -17.08 11.86
CA LEU A 46 15.05 -17.97 12.98
C LEU A 46 16.11 -17.90 14.09
N LEU A 47 16.03 -16.88 14.96
CA LEU A 47 16.48 -16.88 16.37
C LEU A 47 16.44 -15.45 16.96
N SER A 48 15.28 -14.96 17.37
CA SER A 48 15.14 -14.12 18.57
C SER A 48 13.68 -13.89 18.93
N SER A 49 13.10 -14.82 19.71
CA SER A 49 11.81 -14.63 20.36
C SER A 49 12.02 -14.37 21.85
N SER A 50 12.38 -13.14 22.23
CA SER A 50 12.37 -12.71 23.62
C SER A 50 12.24 -11.19 23.76
N ARG A 51 11.40 -10.78 24.71
CA ARG A 51 11.06 -9.39 25.02
C ARG A 51 12.30 -8.62 25.53
N ILE A 52 12.62 -7.48 24.93
CA ILE A 52 13.30 -6.37 25.60
C ILE A 52 12.65 -5.06 25.13
N GLY A 53 12.13 -4.27 26.05
CA GLY A 53 11.78 -2.87 25.81
C GLY A 53 12.81 -1.97 26.48
N ILE A 54 13.35 -1.02 25.72
CA ILE A 54 14.13 0.13 26.21
C ILE A 54 13.65 1.36 25.42
N THR A 55 13.56 2.49 26.11
CA THR A 55 12.98 3.78 25.70
C THR A 55 13.92 4.60 24.79
N PRO A 56 13.43 5.69 24.16
CA PRO A 56 14.13 6.35 23.05
C PRO A 56 15.04 7.50 23.50
N ASP A 57 16.10 7.76 22.71
CA ASP A 57 16.88 9.00 22.71
C ASP A 57 17.16 9.41 21.25
N GLY A 58 16.72 10.60 20.86
CA GLY A 58 16.86 11.18 19.51
C GLY A 58 16.04 12.47 19.40
N PRO A 59 16.64 13.61 19.01
CA PRO A 59 16.17 14.91 19.53
C PRO A 59 15.00 15.54 18.77
N ASP A 60 14.12 16.13 19.56
CA ASP A 60 13.47 17.44 19.34
C ASP A 60 12.85 17.68 17.96
N ALA A 61 11.63 17.17 17.80
CA ALA A 61 10.60 17.80 16.99
C ALA A 61 9.36 18.01 17.86
N ASP A 62 9.19 19.25 18.35
CA ASP A 62 7.99 19.71 19.08
C ASP A 62 6.72 19.39 18.26
N VAL A 63 5.67 18.73 18.81
CA VAL A 63 4.71 19.24 19.81
C VAL A 63 4.04 20.53 19.29
N ASP A 64 2.77 20.61 18.91
CA ASP A 64 1.58 19.74 19.05
C ASP A 64 0.61 20.06 17.87
N THR A 65 -0.60 19.50 17.61
CA THR A 65 -1.57 18.67 18.36
C THR A 65 -2.36 17.77 17.41
N VAL A 66 -2.71 16.54 17.82
CA VAL A 66 -3.96 15.85 17.44
C VAL A 66 -4.48 15.09 18.65
N ALA A 67 -5.74 15.33 19.03
CA ALA A 67 -6.30 14.84 20.29
C ALA A 67 -6.48 13.31 20.32
N ASP A 68 -5.92 12.70 21.38
CA ASP A 68 -6.35 11.49 22.08
C ASP A 68 -7.48 10.65 21.44
N ALA A 69 -7.11 9.88 20.42
CA ALA A 69 -8.02 8.94 19.77
C ALA A 69 -8.04 7.59 20.52
N GLY A 70 -8.94 7.48 21.49
CA GLY A 70 -9.46 6.18 21.94
C GLY A 70 -8.58 5.41 22.93
N ARG A 71 -8.76 5.74 24.21
CA ARG A 71 -8.41 4.90 25.37
C ARG A 71 -8.60 3.41 25.09
N ALA A 72 -7.51 2.64 25.11
CA ALA A 72 -7.57 1.19 25.21
C ALA A 72 -8.22 0.79 26.54
N THR A 73 -9.29 0.01 26.48
CA THR A 73 -9.88 -0.66 27.65
C THR A 73 -9.63 -2.14 27.57
N ASP A 74 -8.69 -2.64 28.37
CA ASP A 74 -8.59 -4.05 28.72
C ASP A 74 -9.89 -4.49 29.42
N GLY A 75 -10.41 -5.68 29.11
CA GLY A 75 -11.58 -6.23 29.79
C GLY A 75 -12.33 -7.25 28.95
N ALA A 76 -12.15 -8.53 29.26
CA ALA A 76 -12.82 -9.63 28.56
C ALA A 76 -14.26 -9.85 29.07
N ASP A 77 -15.13 -8.87 28.81
CA ASP A 77 -16.57 -8.93 29.09
C ASP A 77 -17.46 -9.54 27.97
N GLY A 78 -17.03 -10.17 26.86
CA GLY A 78 -15.69 -10.56 26.39
C GLY A 78 -15.57 -10.71 24.87
N ALA A 79 -16.45 -10.03 24.14
CA ALA A 79 -16.20 -9.60 22.77
C ALA A 79 -16.98 -8.30 22.55
N GLY A 80 -16.30 -7.15 22.51
CA GLY A 80 -16.91 -5.91 22.04
C GLY A 80 -17.38 -6.06 20.59
N ARG A 81 -18.19 -5.11 20.10
CA ARG A 81 -18.53 -5.09 18.67
C ARG A 81 -17.24 -5.15 17.84
N PRO A 82 -17.18 -5.90 16.72
CA PRO A 82 -15.99 -5.91 15.89
C PRO A 82 -15.64 -4.49 15.44
N ARG A 83 -14.35 -4.24 15.24
CA ARG A 83 -13.90 -3.03 14.54
C ARG A 83 -14.37 -3.15 13.09
N VAL A 84 -15.10 -2.16 12.60
CA VAL A 84 -15.64 -2.15 11.23
C VAL A 84 -15.14 -0.90 10.51
N VAL A 85 -14.45 -1.10 9.38
CA VAL A 85 -13.95 -0.02 8.55
C VAL A 85 -14.44 -0.17 7.12
N VAL A 86 -14.78 0.95 6.49
CA VAL A 86 -15.05 1.00 5.05
C VAL A 86 -13.83 1.55 4.33
N SER A 87 -13.53 1.02 3.14
CA SER A 87 -12.44 1.48 2.30
C SER A 87 -12.86 1.60 0.85
N MET A 88 -12.49 2.72 0.22
CA MET A 88 -12.74 3.03 -1.18
C MET A 88 -11.50 3.67 -1.82
N SER A 89 -11.48 3.70 -3.15
CA SER A 89 -10.41 4.39 -3.91
C SER A 89 -11.01 5.22 -5.03
N THR A 90 -10.58 6.48 -5.11
CA THR A 90 -10.91 7.44 -6.16
C THR A 90 -9.63 8.11 -6.68
N PHE A 91 -9.72 9.18 -7.46
CA PHE A 91 -8.56 9.96 -7.92
C PHE A 91 -8.86 11.46 -8.04
N ALA A 92 -7.79 12.26 -8.17
CA ALA A 92 -7.90 13.70 -8.38
C ALA A 92 -8.74 14.02 -9.63
N GLY A 93 -9.76 14.87 -9.48
CA GLY A 93 -10.78 15.12 -10.49
C GLY A 93 -11.96 14.15 -10.49
N ARG A 94 -12.02 13.18 -9.56
CA ARG A 94 -13.20 12.36 -9.22
C ARG A 94 -13.57 12.38 -7.74
N VAL A 95 -12.84 13.09 -6.88
CA VAL A 95 -13.15 13.14 -5.44
C VAL A 95 -14.53 13.77 -5.21
N GLN A 96 -14.95 14.71 -6.06
CA GLN A 96 -16.30 15.28 -5.99
C GLN A 96 -17.41 14.28 -6.32
N ASP A 97 -17.15 13.30 -7.21
CA ASP A 97 -18.12 12.26 -7.55
C ASP A 97 -18.38 11.36 -6.33
N ALA A 98 -17.32 11.09 -5.56
CA ALA A 98 -17.36 10.34 -4.32
C ALA A 98 -18.13 11.02 -3.17
N ASN A 99 -18.54 12.28 -3.31
CA ASN A 99 -19.18 13.02 -2.22
C ASN A 99 -20.52 12.41 -1.76
N ALA A 100 -21.34 11.92 -2.71
CA ALA A 100 -22.61 11.26 -2.40
C ALA A 100 -22.40 9.87 -1.75
N THR A 101 -21.41 9.13 -2.25
CA THR A 101 -20.93 7.86 -1.68
C THR A 101 -20.48 8.05 -0.24
N ILE A 102 -19.60 9.01 0.04
CA ILE A 102 -19.10 9.32 1.38
C ILE A 102 -20.25 9.69 2.33
N ALA A 103 -21.19 10.54 1.89
CA ALA A 103 -22.37 10.87 2.70
C ALA A 103 -23.18 9.62 3.08
N SER A 104 -23.46 8.73 2.11
CA SER A 104 -24.19 7.49 2.37
C SER A 104 -23.50 6.52 3.34
N LEU A 105 -22.18 6.63 3.49
CA LEU A 105 -21.37 5.81 4.41
C LEU A 105 -21.27 6.43 5.80
N VAL A 106 -21.27 7.75 5.90
CA VAL A 106 -21.35 8.47 7.18
C VAL A 106 -22.74 8.31 7.82
N ASP A 107 -23.80 8.22 7.01
CA ASP A 107 -25.18 8.06 7.45
C ASP A 107 -25.65 6.59 7.59
N GLN A 108 -24.71 5.64 7.73
CA GLN A 108 -25.03 4.23 7.98
C GLN A 108 -25.65 4.02 9.38
N ASP A 109 -26.59 3.09 9.50
CA ASP A 109 -27.24 2.77 10.78
C ASP A 109 -26.34 1.97 11.74
N TYR A 110 -25.20 1.47 11.24
CA TYR A 110 -24.18 0.74 11.99
C TYR A 110 -22.92 1.62 12.11
N PRO A 111 -22.37 1.82 13.33
CA PRO A 111 -21.23 2.70 13.53
C PRO A 111 -19.95 2.16 12.87
N LEU A 112 -19.36 2.97 11.99
CA LEU A 112 -18.03 2.72 11.42
C LEU A 112 -16.94 3.31 12.32
N ASP A 113 -15.83 2.58 12.46
CA ASP A 113 -14.66 3.03 13.20
C ASP A 113 -13.64 3.79 12.33
N ALA A 114 -13.73 3.65 11.00
CA ALA A 114 -13.03 4.46 10.03
C ALA A 114 -13.66 4.36 8.63
N ILE A 115 -13.55 5.44 7.86
CA ILE A 115 -13.74 5.45 6.41
C ILE A 115 -12.39 5.81 5.78
N TYR A 116 -11.82 4.92 4.98
CA TYR A 116 -10.58 5.13 4.24
C TYR A 116 -10.86 5.54 2.80
N LEU A 117 -10.44 6.74 2.44
CA LEU A 117 -10.50 7.28 1.09
C LEU A 117 -9.09 7.30 0.50
N HIS A 118 -8.80 6.37 -0.41
CA HIS A 118 -7.53 6.34 -1.11
C HIS A 118 -7.59 7.22 -2.36
N VAL A 119 -6.73 8.23 -2.44
CA VAL A 119 -6.59 9.16 -3.57
C VAL A 119 -5.13 9.17 -4.05
N PRO A 120 -4.72 8.19 -4.89
CA PRO A 120 -3.34 8.10 -5.38
C PRO A 120 -2.83 9.41 -6.02
N PRO A 121 -1.54 9.74 -5.88
CA PRO A 121 -0.96 10.93 -6.49
C PRO A 121 -0.73 10.77 -8.00
N ALA A 122 -0.78 9.55 -8.53
CA ALA A 122 -0.76 9.28 -9.96
C ALA A 122 -1.48 7.96 -10.26
N ILE A 123 -2.05 7.85 -11.46
CA ILE A 123 -2.61 6.62 -12.04
C ILE A 123 -1.94 6.43 -13.40
N GLU A 124 -0.88 5.61 -13.42
CA GLU A 124 -0.09 5.35 -14.63
C GLU A 124 -0.93 4.72 -15.74
N ARG A 125 -1.78 3.74 -15.40
CA ARG A 125 -2.69 3.04 -16.33
C ARG A 125 -3.71 3.94 -17.06
N LEU A 126 -3.96 5.15 -16.56
CA LEU A 126 -4.84 6.15 -17.19
C LEU A 126 -4.06 7.40 -17.65
N ASN A 127 -2.73 7.42 -17.51
CA ASN A 127 -1.87 8.57 -17.75
C ASN A 127 -2.30 9.84 -16.97
N ILE A 128 -2.78 9.67 -15.73
CA ILE A 128 -3.19 10.76 -14.84
C ILE A 128 -2.07 11.04 -13.85
N SER A 129 -1.48 12.24 -13.90
CA SER A 129 -0.63 12.78 -12.84
C SER A 129 -1.49 13.67 -11.95
N GLY A 130 -1.76 13.23 -10.71
CA GLY A 130 -2.84 13.72 -9.86
C GLY A 130 -2.42 14.72 -8.80
N THR A 131 -2.20 15.98 -9.19
CA THR A 131 -2.37 17.09 -8.25
C THR A 131 -3.86 17.20 -7.91
N LEU A 132 -4.21 17.32 -6.62
CA LEU A 132 -5.59 17.56 -6.21
C LEU A 132 -6.05 18.91 -6.77
N THR A 133 -7.25 18.94 -7.34
CA THR A 133 -7.90 20.20 -7.74
C THR A 133 -8.37 20.97 -6.51
N GLU A 134 -8.70 22.25 -6.68
CA GLU A 134 -9.34 23.05 -5.62
C GLU A 134 -10.67 22.42 -5.18
N SER A 135 -11.43 21.85 -6.12
CA SER A 135 -12.67 21.10 -5.85
C SER A 135 -12.42 19.81 -5.06
N ASP A 136 -11.41 19.01 -5.41
CA ASP A 136 -11.03 17.83 -4.62
C ASP A 136 -10.66 18.27 -3.19
N SER A 137 -9.83 19.30 -3.07
CA SER A 137 -9.33 19.82 -1.79
C SER A 137 -10.45 20.36 -0.91
N ALA A 138 -11.47 21.01 -1.50
CA ALA A 138 -12.65 21.46 -0.79
C ALA A 138 -13.50 20.29 -0.24
N VAL A 139 -13.70 19.23 -1.04
CA VAL A 139 -14.44 18.03 -0.61
C VAL A 139 -13.69 17.28 0.48
N LEU A 140 -12.38 17.07 0.33
CA LEU A 140 -11.55 16.42 1.36
C LEU A 140 -11.57 17.21 2.67
N LYS A 141 -11.52 18.55 2.62
CA LYS A 141 -11.62 19.42 3.79
C LYS A 141 -12.99 19.38 4.46
N PHE A 142 -14.08 19.22 3.69
CA PHE A 142 -15.42 19.09 4.25
C PHE A 142 -15.63 17.80 5.05
N TRP A 143 -14.93 16.72 4.68
CA TRP A 143 -14.96 15.43 5.36
C TRP A 143 -13.84 15.21 6.38
N ASP A 144 -13.07 16.26 6.69
CA ASP A 144 -11.98 16.20 7.68
C ASP A 144 -12.49 15.71 9.05
N GLY A 145 -11.66 14.95 9.75
CA GLY A 145 -12.02 14.24 10.99
C GLY A 145 -13.04 13.10 10.85
N ARG A 146 -13.79 12.99 9.74
CA ARG A 146 -14.76 11.89 9.48
C ARG A 146 -14.25 10.86 8.46
N VAL A 147 -13.38 11.27 7.54
CA VAL A 147 -12.78 10.41 6.52
C VAL A 147 -11.26 10.48 6.61
N SER A 148 -10.61 9.33 6.73
CA SER A 148 -9.15 9.21 6.72
C SER A 148 -8.66 9.13 5.27
N VAL A 149 -8.24 10.28 4.75
CA VAL A 149 -7.70 10.43 3.40
C VAL A 149 -6.27 9.89 3.34
N ARG A 150 -5.97 9.05 2.35
CA ARG A 150 -4.66 8.42 2.15
C ARG A 150 -4.24 8.56 0.69
N ARG A 151 -2.95 8.75 0.41
CA ARG A 151 -2.43 8.90 -0.97
C ARG A 151 -1.41 7.81 -1.33
N PRO A 152 -1.83 6.53 -1.43
CA PRO A 152 -0.94 5.41 -1.76
C PRO A 152 -0.57 5.40 -3.26
N VAL A 153 0.31 4.47 -3.66
CA VAL A 153 0.49 4.11 -5.09
C VAL A 153 -0.82 3.52 -5.63
N ASP A 154 -1.20 3.83 -6.88
CA ASP A 154 -2.35 3.21 -7.53
C ASP A 154 -2.06 1.73 -7.84
N LEU A 155 -2.88 0.85 -7.27
CA LEU A 155 -2.92 -0.58 -7.57
C LEU A 155 -4.21 -0.92 -8.33
N GLY A 156 -4.75 0.05 -9.08
CA GLY A 156 -6.03 -0.04 -9.75
C GLY A 156 -7.20 -0.19 -8.76
N PRO A 157 -8.31 -0.84 -9.17
CA PRO A 157 -9.45 -1.11 -8.30
C PRO A 157 -9.11 -1.88 -7.02
N THR A 158 -7.97 -2.59 -6.96
CA THR A 158 -7.52 -3.32 -5.77
C THR A 158 -7.01 -2.39 -4.67
N THR A 159 -6.76 -1.11 -4.96
CA THR A 159 -6.30 -0.09 -4.00
C THR A 159 -7.20 0.01 -2.77
N LYS A 160 -8.53 -0.10 -2.94
CA LYS A 160 -9.48 -0.09 -1.80
C LYS A 160 -9.28 -1.25 -0.83
N LEU A 161 -8.90 -2.44 -1.30
CA LEU A 161 -8.62 -3.59 -0.42
C LEU A 161 -7.21 -3.51 0.16
N ILE A 162 -6.19 -3.37 -0.69
CA ILE A 162 -4.80 -3.40 -0.25
C ILE A 162 -4.48 -2.20 0.66
N GLY A 163 -5.02 -1.02 0.36
CA GLY A 163 -4.87 0.17 1.19
C GLY A 163 -5.45 0.02 2.59
N ALA A 164 -6.56 -0.70 2.74
CA ALA A 164 -7.12 -1.07 4.04
C ALA A 164 -6.23 -2.07 4.79
N LEU A 165 -5.71 -3.10 4.11
CA LEU A 165 -4.81 -4.10 4.69
C LEU A 165 -3.43 -3.54 5.12
N TYR A 166 -3.03 -2.38 4.59
CA TYR A 166 -1.88 -1.64 5.13
C TYR A 166 -2.20 -0.83 6.39
N ALA A 167 -3.43 -0.33 6.49
CA ALA A 167 -3.92 0.48 7.62
C ALA A 167 -4.31 -0.37 8.84
N GLU A 168 -5.03 -1.46 8.61
CA GLU A 168 -5.55 -2.36 9.63
C GLU A 168 -4.61 -3.54 9.86
N ARG A 169 -4.33 -3.84 11.13
CA ARG A 169 -3.41 -4.91 11.53
C ARG A 169 -4.03 -5.96 12.45
N ASP A 170 -5.18 -5.66 13.05
CA ASP A 170 -5.96 -6.63 13.81
C ASP A 170 -6.68 -7.57 12.82
N PRO A 171 -6.43 -8.90 12.85
CA PRO A 171 -7.12 -9.85 11.97
C PRO A 171 -8.63 -9.97 12.26
N ASN A 172 -9.13 -9.38 13.34
CA ASN A 172 -10.56 -9.34 13.68
C ASN A 172 -11.27 -8.09 13.11
N THR A 173 -10.55 -7.14 12.49
CA THR A 173 -11.18 -5.99 11.82
C THR A 173 -11.98 -6.45 10.60
N ILE A 174 -13.25 -6.07 10.54
CA ILE A 174 -14.10 -6.24 9.35
C ILE A 174 -13.79 -5.08 8.38
N VAL A 175 -13.18 -5.42 7.25
CA VAL A 175 -12.91 -4.49 6.14
C VAL A 175 -14.00 -4.63 5.08
N ILE A 176 -14.79 -3.58 4.89
CA ILE A 176 -15.79 -3.49 3.83
C ILE A 176 -15.21 -2.65 2.69
N THR A 177 -15.13 -3.22 1.48
CA THR A 177 -14.67 -2.46 0.30
C THR A 177 -15.85 -1.98 -0.52
N VAL A 178 -15.85 -0.70 -0.88
CA VAL A 178 -16.94 -0.06 -1.64
C VAL A 178 -16.38 0.70 -2.85
N ASP A 179 -17.23 0.94 -3.85
CA ASP A 179 -16.88 1.77 -5.00
C ASP A 179 -17.20 3.23 -4.73
N ASP A 180 -16.60 4.15 -5.50
CA ASP A 180 -16.66 5.58 -5.24
C ASP A 180 -17.87 6.28 -5.88
N ASP A 181 -18.71 5.56 -6.62
CA ASP A 181 -19.83 6.07 -7.42
C ASP A 181 -21.21 5.51 -7.03
N VAL A 182 -21.35 4.93 -5.83
CA VAL A 182 -22.58 4.28 -5.36
C VAL A 182 -23.11 4.93 -4.07
N VAL A 183 -24.38 5.31 -4.07
CA VAL A 183 -25.11 5.69 -2.85
C VAL A 183 -25.62 4.42 -2.17
N TYR A 184 -25.04 4.06 -1.04
CA TYR A 184 -25.39 2.84 -0.31
C TYR A 184 -26.63 3.04 0.57
N ARG A 185 -27.42 1.96 0.74
CA ARG A 185 -28.54 1.95 1.69
C ARG A 185 -28.02 2.06 3.14
N PRO A 186 -28.77 2.67 4.07
CA PRO A 186 -28.34 2.85 5.47
C PRO A 186 -28.08 1.53 6.22
N ASP A 187 -28.67 0.42 5.78
CA ASP A 187 -28.58 -0.90 6.41
C ASP A 187 -27.45 -1.80 5.83
N MET A 188 -26.67 -1.30 4.87
CA MET A 188 -25.66 -2.07 4.14
C MET A 188 -24.55 -2.59 5.05
N VAL A 189 -23.96 -1.72 5.87
CA VAL A 189 -22.88 -2.12 6.79
C VAL A 189 -23.39 -3.13 7.82
N ARG A 190 -24.58 -2.91 8.40
CA ARG A 190 -25.23 -3.85 9.31
C ARG A 190 -25.37 -5.23 8.69
N GLY A 191 -25.98 -5.32 7.51
CA GLY A 191 -26.22 -6.59 6.83
C GLY A 191 -24.93 -7.35 6.50
N LEU A 192 -23.87 -6.65 6.12
CA LEU A 192 -22.54 -7.26 5.89
C LEU A 192 -21.90 -7.76 7.18
N VAL A 193 -21.92 -6.96 8.26
CA VAL A 193 -21.36 -7.34 9.57
C VAL A 193 -22.11 -8.55 10.13
N GLU A 194 -23.44 -8.51 10.18
CA GLU A 194 -24.27 -9.63 10.65
C GLU A 194 -24.03 -10.90 9.81
N SER A 195 -23.93 -10.76 8.48
CA SER A 195 -23.62 -11.87 7.57
C SER A 195 -22.25 -12.50 7.82
N MET A 196 -21.20 -11.69 8.06
CA MET A 196 -19.84 -12.16 8.33
C MET A 196 -19.71 -12.76 9.73
N THR A 197 -20.37 -12.18 10.74
CA THR A 197 -20.41 -12.71 12.11
C THR A 197 -21.16 -14.05 12.16
N ALA A 198 -22.29 -14.17 11.47
CA ALA A 198 -23.05 -15.43 11.39
C ALA A 198 -22.35 -16.51 10.57
N ARG A 199 -21.45 -16.15 9.64
CA ARG A 199 -20.70 -17.07 8.77
C ARG A 199 -19.20 -16.73 8.75
N PRO A 200 -18.46 -17.00 9.85
CA PRO A 200 -17.02 -16.75 9.90
C PRO A 200 -16.28 -17.46 8.77
N LYS A 201 -15.23 -16.82 8.24
CA LYS A 201 -14.43 -17.27 7.07
C LYS A 201 -15.15 -17.19 5.71
N MET A 202 -16.35 -16.61 5.64
CA MET A 202 -17.03 -16.35 4.36
C MET A 202 -16.87 -14.88 3.94
N LEU A 203 -16.55 -14.64 2.66
CA LEU A 203 -16.69 -13.32 2.05
C LEU A 203 -18.19 -13.02 1.87
N SER A 204 -18.67 -11.91 2.41
CA SER A 204 -20.04 -11.43 2.20
C SER A 204 -20.06 -10.34 1.15
N THR A 205 -21.09 -10.34 0.30
CA THR A 205 -21.31 -9.35 -0.76
C THR A 205 -22.68 -8.72 -0.62
N TYR A 206 -22.79 -7.43 -0.88
CA TYR A 206 -24.06 -6.70 -0.89
C TYR A 206 -24.52 -6.46 -2.34
N GLY A 207 -25.81 -6.67 -2.62
CA GLY A 207 -26.42 -6.29 -3.89
C GLY A 207 -27.05 -4.90 -3.77
N CYS A 208 -26.59 -3.97 -4.59
CA CYS A 208 -27.11 -2.60 -4.67
C CYS A 208 -28.37 -2.53 -5.55
#